data_AF-A0A4Q3UCU5-F1
#
_entry.id   AF-A0A4Q3UCU5-F1
#
_cell.length_a   1.000
_cell.length_b   1.000
_cell.length_c   1.000
_cell.angle_alpha   90.00
_cell.angle_beta   90.00
_cell.angle_gamma   90.00
#
_symmetry.space_group_name_H-M   'P 1'
#
loop_
_entity.id
_entity.type
_entity.pdbx_description
1 polymer ?
#
loop_
_entity_poly.entity_id
_entity_poly.type
_entity_poly.pdbx_seq_one_letter_code
_entity_poly.pdbx_strand_id
1 'polypeptide(L)'
;MMKWFFGSLLALCIMLSAFRKKNSESGFVRQNLEFADRQIKLMLKDIDGDSTFPRTTDAAGKLISTNMYDWTPGFFPGNLWYAYEFNHDTALKTEAIRWTEKLEPLKDFTEHHDLGFMMYCSFGNAYRLT
;
A
#
# COMPACT_ATOMS: atom_id res chain seq x y z
N MET A 1 -36.36 -3.10 47.51
CA MET A 1 -34.97 -2.67 47.24
C MET A 1 -34.35 -3.31 45.98
N MET A 2 -34.63 -4.57 45.66
CA MET A 2 -33.97 -5.29 44.55
C MET A 2 -34.35 -4.83 43.12
N LYS A 3 -35.54 -4.24 42.92
CA LYS A 3 -36.00 -3.75 41.60
C LYS A 3 -35.24 -2.50 41.10
N TRP A 4 -34.72 -1.68 42.02
CA TRP A 4 -33.93 -0.49 41.67
C TRP A 4 -32.50 -0.85 41.24
N PHE A 5 -31.95 -1.95 41.76
CA PHE A 5 -30.63 -2.49 41.37
C PHE A 5 -30.62 -3.00 39.92
N PHE A 6 -31.66 -3.70 39.47
CA PHE A 6 -31.75 -4.17 38.08
C PHE A 6 -31.92 -3.03 37.07
N GLY A 7 -32.70 -1.99 37.42
CA GLY A 7 -32.87 -0.81 36.57
C GLY A 7 -31.60 0.03 36.42
N SER A 8 -30.82 0.15 37.51
CA SER A 8 -29.54 0.88 37.50
C SER A 8 -28.42 0.11 36.77
N LEU A 9 -28.40 -1.23 36.84
CA LEU A 9 -27.47 -2.04 36.06
C LEU A 9 -27.74 -1.95 34.55
N LEU A 10 -29.03 -1.97 34.16
CA LEU A 10 -29.44 -1.86 32.75
C LEU A 10 -29.13 -0.47 32.18
N ALA A 11 -29.36 0.60 32.95
CA ALA A 11 -28.99 1.96 32.56
C ALA A 11 -27.48 2.15 32.41
N LEU A 12 -26.67 1.52 33.27
CA LEU A 12 -25.21 1.53 33.16
C LEU A 12 -24.71 0.79 31.91
N CYS A 13 -25.32 -0.35 31.56
CA CYS A 13 -25.03 -1.08 30.32
C CYS A 13 -25.37 -0.25 29.06
N ILE A 14 -26.48 0.49 29.07
CA ILE A 14 -26.87 1.37 27.96
C ILE A 14 -25.90 2.56 27.83
N MET A 15 -25.50 3.18 28.94
CA MET A 15 -24.50 4.26 28.96
C MET A 15 -23.12 3.81 28.45
N LEU A 16 -22.70 2.58 28.79
CA LEU A 16 -21.45 1.99 28.30
C LEU A 16 -21.51 1.67 26.79
N SER A 17 -22.68 1.29 26.28
CA SER A 17 -22.88 1.03 24.84
C SER A 17 -22.94 2.29 23.96
N ALA A 18 -23.27 3.45 24.57
CA ALA A 18 -23.33 4.74 23.90
C ALA A 18 -21.94 5.36 23.63
N PHE A 19 -20.89 4.87 24.30
CA PHE A 19 -19.50 5.29 24.09
C PHE A 19 -18.82 4.50 22.95
N ARG A 20 -19.48 4.37 21.79
CA ARG A 20 -18.78 3.94 20.58
C ARG A 20 -17.95 5.10 20.06
N LYS A 21 -16.62 5.01 20.16
CA LYS A 21 -15.70 5.94 19.49
C LYS A 21 -16.02 5.93 18.00
N LYS A 22 -16.65 6.99 17.49
CA LYS A 22 -16.84 7.19 16.06
C LYS A 22 -15.45 7.21 15.44
N ASN A 23 -15.15 6.29 14.53
CA ASN A 23 -13.90 6.33 13.80
C ASN A 23 -13.85 7.68 13.08
N SER A 24 -12.85 8.50 13.41
CA SER A 24 -12.60 9.72 12.66
C SER A 24 -12.19 9.33 11.24
N GLU A 25 -12.46 10.20 10.27
CA GLU A 25 -11.98 10.03 8.89
C GLU A 25 -10.45 9.80 8.88
N SER A 26 -9.72 10.55 9.70
CA SER A 26 -8.28 10.37 9.91
C SER A 26 -7.90 8.99 10.44
N GLY A 27 -8.70 8.42 11.36
CA GLY A 27 -8.50 7.07 11.88
C GLY A 27 -8.75 5.99 10.84
N PHE A 28 -9.79 6.16 10.01
CA PHE A 28 -10.07 5.28 8.89
C PHE A 28 -8.96 5.31 7.83
N VAL A 29 -8.51 6.50 7.42
CA VAL A 29 -7.40 6.66 6.46
C VAL A 29 -6.13 6.00 6.99
N ARG A 30 -5.76 6.27 8.24
CA ARG A 30 -4.57 5.68 8.86
C ARG A 30 -4.64 4.16 8.89
N GLN A 31 -5.76 3.58 9.30
CA GLN A 31 -5.93 2.12 9.37
C GLN A 31 -5.75 1.46 7.99
N ASN A 32 -6.27 2.07 6.93
CA ASN A 32 -6.14 1.54 5.58
C ASN A 32 -4.71 1.68 5.03
N LEU A 33 -4.01 2.77 5.33
CA LEU A 33 -2.60 2.93 4.96
C LEU A 33 -1.69 1.94 5.72
N GLU A 34 -1.96 1.69 7.01
CA GLU A 34 -1.27 0.65 7.79
C GLU A 34 -1.54 -0.76 7.23
N PHE A 35 -2.76 -1.02 6.76
CA PHE A 35 -3.07 -2.27 6.06
C PHE A 35 -2.32 -2.38 4.74
N ALA A 36 -2.33 -1.33 3.91
CA ALA A 36 -1.63 -1.28 2.63
C ALA A 36 -0.11 -1.49 2.80
N ASP A 37 0.51 -0.86 3.80
CA ASP A 37 1.94 -1.07 4.13
C ASP A 37 2.26 -2.55 4.37
N ARG A 38 1.44 -3.25 5.17
CA ARG A 38 1.62 -4.69 5.40
C ARG A 38 1.47 -5.50 4.11
N GLN A 39 0.49 -5.18 3.28
CA GLN A 39 0.28 -5.89 2.01
C GLN A 39 1.43 -5.66 1.02
N ILE A 40 1.98 -4.44 0.97
CA ILE A 40 3.15 -4.12 0.13
C ILE A 40 4.39 -4.90 0.60
N LYS A 41 4.61 -5.00 1.92
CA LYS A 41 5.70 -5.81 2.50
C LYS A 41 5.55 -7.31 2.21
N LEU A 42 4.33 -7.83 2.24
CA LEU A 42 4.06 -9.21 1.83
C LEU A 42 4.31 -9.41 0.33
N MET A 43 3.85 -8.48 -0.51
CA MET A 43 4.08 -8.53 -1.95
C MET A 43 5.58 -8.50 -2.28
N LEU A 44 6.36 -7.63 -1.64
CA LEU A 44 7.82 -7.59 -1.76
C LEU A 44 8.46 -8.95 -1.49
N LYS A 45 8.00 -9.64 -0.44
CA LYS A 45 8.51 -10.97 -0.08
C LYS A 45 8.14 -12.02 -1.12
N ASP A 46 6.92 -11.96 -1.66
CA ASP A 46 6.43 -12.93 -2.65
C ASP A 46 7.15 -12.81 -4.00
N ILE A 47 7.65 -11.62 -4.35
CA ILE A 47 8.37 -11.36 -5.59
C ILE A 47 9.89 -11.21 -5.41
N ASP A 48 10.42 -11.52 -4.21
CA ASP A 48 11.84 -11.36 -3.97
C ASP A 48 12.68 -12.32 -4.83
N GLY A 49 13.78 -11.80 -5.38
CA GLY A 49 14.58 -12.51 -6.39
C GLY A 49 14.00 -12.53 -7.81
N ASP A 50 12.80 -11.98 -8.05
CA ASP A 50 12.19 -11.90 -9.38
C ASP A 50 12.69 -10.66 -10.16
N SER A 51 12.80 -10.81 -11.48
CA SER A 51 13.06 -9.73 -12.44
C SER A 51 11.77 -9.16 -13.05
N THR A 52 10.62 -9.73 -12.70
CA THR A 52 9.28 -9.30 -13.15
C THR A 52 8.56 -8.45 -12.09
N PHE A 53 7.55 -7.71 -12.53
CA PHE A 53 6.79 -6.73 -11.76
C PHE A 53 5.35 -7.22 -11.54
N PRO A 54 4.79 -7.11 -10.32
CA PRO A 54 3.43 -7.56 -10.04
C PRO A 54 2.42 -6.71 -10.81
N ARG A 55 1.45 -7.36 -11.45
CA ARG A 55 0.44 -6.69 -12.30
C ARG A 55 -0.98 -6.95 -11.85
N THR A 56 -1.34 -8.21 -11.66
CA THR A 56 -2.72 -8.61 -11.37
C THR A 56 -2.76 -9.94 -10.63
N THR A 57 -3.95 -10.42 -10.29
CA THR A 57 -4.17 -11.78 -9.82
C THR A 57 -5.08 -12.52 -10.79
N ASP A 58 -4.87 -13.82 -10.94
CA ASP A 58 -5.83 -14.66 -11.65
C ASP A 58 -7.09 -14.94 -10.81
N ALA A 59 -8.05 -15.65 -11.38
CA ALA A 59 -9.30 -16.01 -10.70
C ALA A 59 -9.09 -16.90 -9.44
N ALA A 60 -7.94 -17.55 -9.32
CA ALA A 60 -7.58 -18.34 -8.14
C ALA A 60 -6.81 -17.50 -7.09
N GLY A 61 -6.56 -16.22 -7.35
CA GLY A 61 -5.82 -15.33 -6.47
C GLY A 61 -4.30 -15.45 -6.59
N LYS A 62 -3.78 -16.17 -7.60
CA LYS A 62 -2.34 -16.25 -7.83
C LYS A 62 -1.84 -14.94 -8.44
N LEU A 63 -0.74 -14.43 -7.91
CA LEU A 63 -0.06 -13.26 -8.46
C LEU A 63 0.45 -13.54 -9.88
N ILE A 64 0.11 -12.64 -10.80
CA ILE A 64 0.60 -12.61 -12.18
C ILE A 64 1.50 -11.38 -12.31
N SER A 65 2.75 -11.65 -12.69
CA SER A 65 3.76 -10.63 -12.94
C SER A 65 4.01 -10.45 -14.44
N THR A 66 4.61 -9.32 -14.79
CA THR A 66 4.96 -8.96 -16.16
C THR A 66 6.39 -8.44 -16.24
N ASN A 67 6.98 -8.42 -17.43
CA ASN A 67 8.31 -7.85 -17.62
C ASN A 67 8.26 -6.30 -17.63
N MET A 68 9.43 -5.65 -17.68
CA MET A 68 9.53 -4.19 -17.65
C MET A 68 8.98 -3.47 -18.90
N TYR A 69 8.68 -4.15 -19.99
CA TYR A 69 8.16 -3.55 -21.22
C TYR A 69 6.63 -3.55 -21.29
N ASP A 70 5.95 -4.03 -20.25
CA ASP A 70 4.53 -3.75 -20.05
C ASP A 70 4.31 -2.27 -19.68
N TRP A 71 3.08 -1.79 -19.74
CA TRP A 71 2.74 -0.42 -19.35
C TRP A 71 2.64 -0.24 -17.82
N THR A 72 2.52 -1.34 -17.06
CA THR A 72 2.29 -1.32 -15.60
C THR A 72 3.50 -1.37 -14.65
N PRO A 73 4.76 -1.59 -15.06
CA PRO A 73 5.80 -1.99 -14.12
C PRO A 73 6.25 -0.86 -13.18
N GLY A 74 6.02 0.41 -13.53
CA GLY A 74 6.30 1.55 -12.66
C GLY A 74 5.37 1.70 -11.46
N PHE A 75 4.21 1.03 -11.44
CA PHE A 75 3.26 1.14 -10.34
C PHE A 75 3.77 0.50 -9.04
N PHE A 76 4.44 -0.64 -9.13
CA PHE A 76 4.95 -1.33 -7.95
C PHE A 76 6.01 -0.51 -7.18
N PRO A 77 7.12 -0.06 -7.80
CA PRO A 77 8.05 0.87 -7.15
C PRO A 77 7.38 2.18 -6.73
N GLY A 78 6.39 2.69 -7.47
CA GLY A 78 5.58 3.83 -7.03
C GLY A 78 4.86 3.60 -5.70
N ASN A 79 4.26 2.43 -5.51
CA ASN A 79 3.62 2.05 -4.24
C ASN A 79 4.64 1.90 -3.10
N LEU A 80 5.86 1.42 -3.37
CA LEU A 80 6.94 1.39 -2.37
C LEU A 80 7.30 2.82 -1.92
N TRP A 81 7.40 3.76 -2.85
CA TRP A 81 7.63 5.17 -2.53
C TRP A 81 6.50 5.77 -1.68
N TYR A 82 5.24 5.51 -2.02
CA TYR A 82 4.11 5.98 -1.21
C TYR A 82 4.06 5.35 0.18
N ALA A 83 4.41 4.07 0.31
CA ALA A 83 4.50 3.42 1.62
C ALA A 83 5.61 4.06 2.47
N TYR A 84 6.79 4.31 1.90
CA TYR A 84 7.87 5.04 2.56
C TYR A 84 7.46 6.47 2.95
N GLU A 85 6.78 7.20 2.07
CA GLU A 85 6.28 8.54 2.37
C GLU A 85 5.30 8.54 3.55
N PHE A 86 4.48 7.49 3.66
CA PHE A 86 3.51 7.35 4.75
C PHE A 86 4.16 7.02 6.10
N ASN A 87 5.10 6.06 6.15
CA ASN A 87 5.59 5.51 7.42
C ASN A 87 7.07 5.81 7.72
N HIS A 88 7.80 6.40 6.78
CA HIS A 88 9.23 6.70 6.84
C HIS A 88 10.13 5.48 7.10
N ASP A 89 9.68 4.28 6.75
CA ASP A 89 10.42 3.03 6.88
C ASP A 89 11.59 3.00 5.88
N THR A 90 12.82 3.11 6.38
CA THR A 90 14.02 3.16 5.53
C THR A 90 14.28 1.86 4.78
N ALA A 91 13.75 0.72 5.24
CA ALA A 91 13.82 -0.52 4.48
C ALA A 91 12.96 -0.45 3.21
N LEU A 92 11.77 0.15 3.29
CA LEU A 92 10.94 0.42 2.11
C LEU A 92 11.61 1.39 1.14
N LYS A 93 12.30 2.41 1.64
CA LYS A 93 13.09 3.31 0.79
C LYS A 93 14.15 2.55 0.00
N THR A 94 14.90 1.67 0.65
CA THR A 94 15.92 0.84 0.00
C THR A 94 15.31 -0.03 -1.10
N GLU A 95 14.20 -0.70 -0.81
CA GLU A 95 13.48 -1.49 -1.81
C GLU A 95 12.89 -0.62 -2.94
N ALA A 96 12.35 0.55 -2.62
CA ALA A 96 11.81 1.48 -3.61
C ALA A 96 12.89 1.92 -4.61
N ILE A 97 14.10 2.23 -4.13
CA ILE A 97 15.27 2.54 -4.97
C ILE A 97 15.60 1.31 -5.83
N ARG A 98 15.80 0.14 -5.22
CA ARG A 98 16.15 -1.10 -5.92
C ARG A 98 15.19 -1.44 -7.05
N TRP A 99 13.88 -1.33 -6.80
CA TRP A 99 12.85 -1.63 -7.80
C TRP A 99 12.68 -0.52 -8.84
N THR A 100 12.93 0.75 -8.48
CA THR A 100 12.95 1.86 -9.43
C THR A 100 14.10 1.72 -10.42
N GLU A 101 15.31 1.41 -9.94
CA GLU A 101 16.50 1.28 -10.78
C GLU A 101 16.41 0.14 -11.81
N LYS A 102 15.64 -0.92 -11.52
CA LYS A 102 15.33 -1.98 -12.51
C LYS A 102 14.65 -1.45 -13.77
N LEU A 103 14.00 -0.28 -13.71
CA LEU A 103 13.29 0.34 -14.82
C LEU A 103 14.15 1.36 -15.60
N GLU A 104 15.38 1.63 -15.18
CA GLU A 104 16.31 2.55 -15.86
C GLU A 104 16.43 2.31 -17.38
N PRO A 105 16.44 1.05 -17.89
CA PRO A 105 16.51 0.79 -19.32
C PRO A 105 15.34 1.37 -20.14
N LEU A 106 14.23 1.74 -19.49
CA LEU A 106 13.05 2.30 -20.15
C LEU A 106 13.20 3.80 -20.45
N LYS A 107 14.25 4.48 -19.97
CA LYS A 107 14.44 5.94 -20.19
C LYS A 107 14.47 6.35 -21.67
N ASP A 108 14.90 5.44 -22.55
CA ASP A 108 14.99 5.64 -24.00
C ASP A 108 13.90 4.84 -24.75
N PHE A 109 12.93 4.27 -24.05
CA PHE A 109 11.83 3.49 -24.63
C PHE A 109 10.81 4.40 -25.33
N THR A 110 10.52 4.13 -26.59
CA THR A 110 9.73 5.03 -27.46
C THR A 110 8.54 4.36 -28.15
N GLU A 111 8.24 3.09 -27.82
CA GLU A 111 7.24 2.30 -28.55
C GLU A 111 5.79 2.72 -28.25
N HIS A 112 5.50 3.23 -27.05
CA HIS A 112 4.14 3.66 -26.69
C HIS A 112 4.09 4.76 -25.62
N HIS A 113 2.91 5.37 -25.48
CA HIS A 113 2.69 6.57 -24.65
C HIS A 113 2.75 6.32 -23.13
N ASP A 114 2.71 5.07 -22.69
CA ASP A 114 2.71 4.73 -21.26
C ASP A 114 4.07 4.87 -20.56
N LEU A 115 5.09 5.45 -21.22
CA LEU A 115 6.39 5.73 -20.60
C LEU A 115 6.25 6.52 -19.29
N GLY A 116 5.24 7.40 -19.19
CA GLY A 116 4.90 8.09 -17.95
C GLY A 116 4.53 7.12 -16.81
N PHE A 117 3.73 6.09 -17.06
CA PHE A 117 3.41 5.09 -16.04
C PHE A 117 4.61 4.21 -15.70
N MET A 118 5.41 3.86 -16.71
CA MET A 118 6.58 3.02 -16.54
C MET A 118 7.68 3.72 -15.73
N MET A 119 7.96 4.99 -16.02
CA MET A 119 9.08 5.74 -15.44
C MET A 119 8.67 6.81 -14.43
N TYR A 120 7.62 7.58 -14.68
CA TYR A 120 7.30 8.74 -13.83
C TYR A 120 6.63 8.32 -12.51
N CYS A 121 5.84 7.24 -12.49
CA CYS A 121 5.34 6.66 -11.24
C CYS A 121 6.46 6.14 -10.33
N SER A 122 7.62 5.76 -10.89
CA SER A 122 8.78 5.24 -10.19
C SER A 122 9.83 6.34 -9.96
N PHE A 123 10.63 6.67 -10.98
CA PHE A 123 11.67 7.70 -10.94
C PHE A 123 11.16 9.09 -10.57
N GLY A 124 9.95 9.46 -10.99
CA GLY A 124 9.35 10.75 -10.61
C GLY A 124 9.11 10.84 -9.10
N ASN A 125 8.66 9.75 -8.47
CA ASN A 125 8.53 9.67 -7.02
C ASN A 125 9.89 9.58 -6.31
N ALA A 126 10.86 8.86 -6.89
CA ALA A 126 12.23 8.83 -6.36
C ALA A 126 12.81 10.25 -6.30
N TYR A 127 12.81 10.99 -7.41
CA TYR A 127 13.30 12.37 -7.48
C TYR A 127 12.59 13.31 -6.50
N ARG A 128 11.30 13.10 -6.24
CA ARG A 128 10.52 13.91 -5.30
C ARG A 128 10.88 13.64 -3.83
N LEU A 129 11.31 12.42 -3.50
CA LEU A 129 11.48 11.94 -2.13
C LEU A 129 12.95 11.72 -1.72
N THR A 130 13.90 12.04 -2.60
CA THR A 130 15.35 11.95 -2.36
C THR A 130 16.07 13.18 -2.86
#